data_AF-A0A6M4X2A3-F1
#
_entry.id   AF-A0A6M4X2A3-F1
#
_cell.length_a   1.000
_cell.length_b   1.000
_cell.length_c   1.000
_cell.angle_alpha   90.00
_cell.angle_beta   90.00
_cell.angle_gamma   90.00
#
_symmetry.space_group_name_H-M   'P 1'
#
loop_
_entity.id
_entity.type
_entity.pdbx_description
1 polymer ?
#
loop_
_entity_poly.entity_id
_entity_poly.type
_entity_poly.pdbx_seq_one_letter_code
_entity_poly.pdbx_strand_id
1 'polypeptide(L)'
;MGPHRRAQASGPLDPRNAGGPVPAASPAPAQWRPVLRQLRPGLRAGSSHGFGACAFGCPAAAAGPRWRAHGSQGVRGHRGGPSQPQAPAGNRPARAQALDALDALDDAHALAALLQLAQRRAGLTALRQVAEDPHASEHDLQRALQGQFWIFGGQFAGEAARRRLVPGDELDIPLIRGDGTLQIVEIKRSMALRGPLVKRHRGSWVPSAQIHDAVGQALNYLVNLDEHRLRIRDQFALETRRARALVLIGHPAAQPGVPEGTINEVLRTINTHLGRIEVLTYKELLDSAERSLGAHGMAHGI
;
A
#
# COMPACT_ATOMS: atom_id res chain seq x y z
N MET A 1 63.80 -28.05 20.91
CA MET A 1 62.98 -28.51 22.06
C MET A 1 61.52 -28.23 21.74
N GLY A 2 60.69 -29.27 21.64
CA GLY A 2 59.27 -29.21 21.25
C GLY A 2 58.33 -28.73 22.38
N PRO A 3 57.00 -28.98 22.33
CA PRO A 3 56.37 -30.14 21.69
C PRO A 3 55.22 -29.88 20.70
N HIS A 4 55.05 -30.90 19.87
CA HIS A 4 54.00 -31.15 18.87
C HIS A 4 52.58 -31.23 19.48
N ARG A 5 51.58 -30.75 18.73
CA ARG A 5 50.17 -31.15 18.91
C ARG A 5 49.72 -32.06 17.76
N ARG A 6 49.13 -33.20 18.15
CA ARG A 6 48.62 -34.29 17.32
C ARG A 6 47.37 -33.88 16.54
N ALA A 7 47.30 -34.33 15.29
CA ALA A 7 46.07 -34.46 14.53
C ALA A 7 45.25 -35.67 15.04
N GLN A 8 43.94 -35.50 15.18
CA GLN A 8 42.99 -36.60 15.42
C GLN A 8 42.28 -36.95 14.11
N ALA A 9 42.23 -38.24 13.81
CA ALA A 9 41.56 -38.83 12.66
C ALA A 9 40.04 -38.85 12.88
N SER A 10 39.29 -38.50 11.84
CA SER A 10 37.83 -38.63 11.79
C SER A 10 37.47 -39.98 11.18
N GLY A 11 36.72 -40.81 11.91
CA GLY A 11 36.15 -42.07 11.43
C GLY A 11 34.85 -41.87 10.63
N PRO A 12 34.40 -42.88 9.87
CA PRO A 12 33.22 -42.78 9.01
C PRO A 12 31.91 -42.83 9.82
N LEU A 13 30.94 -42.02 9.40
CA LEU A 13 29.59 -41.95 9.96
C LEU A 13 28.71 -43.11 9.44
N ASP A 14 28.02 -43.76 10.37
CA ASP A 14 27.05 -44.83 10.14
C ASP A 14 25.68 -44.26 9.69
N PRO A 15 25.11 -44.69 8.54
CA PRO A 15 23.89 -44.10 7.98
C PRO A 15 22.57 -44.66 8.54
N ARG A 16 22.54 -45.38 9.66
CA ARG A 16 21.33 -46.12 10.10
C ARG A 16 20.55 -45.55 11.28
N ASN A 17 20.57 -44.25 11.54
CA ASN A 17 19.76 -43.66 12.61
C ASN A 17 19.06 -42.35 12.20
N ALA A 18 18.03 -42.48 11.36
CA ALA A 18 17.13 -41.38 10.97
C ALA A 18 15.69 -41.73 11.41
N GLY A 19 15.38 -41.48 12.67
CA GLY A 19 14.07 -41.77 13.25
C GLY A 19 13.83 -41.08 14.59
N GLY A 20 14.18 -39.80 14.70
CA GLY A 20 13.86 -38.98 15.87
C GLY A 20 12.51 -38.26 15.70
N PRO A 21 11.78 -38.00 16.79
CA PRO A 21 10.50 -37.29 16.74
C PRO A 21 10.67 -35.86 16.20
N VAL A 22 9.73 -35.46 15.33
CA VAL A 22 9.65 -34.10 14.77
C VAL A 22 9.51 -33.10 15.91
N PRO A 23 10.38 -32.09 16.04
CA PRO A 23 10.25 -31.08 17.08
C PRO A 23 8.98 -30.26 16.85
N ALA A 24 8.21 -30.05 17.91
CA ALA A 24 7.07 -29.14 17.91
C ALA A 24 7.52 -27.74 17.42
N ALA A 25 6.67 -27.11 16.61
CA ALA A 25 6.93 -25.80 16.03
C ALA A 25 7.40 -24.81 17.10
N SER A 26 8.56 -24.19 16.89
CA SER A 26 9.09 -23.17 17.77
C SER A 26 8.11 -22.00 17.87
N PRO A 27 7.83 -21.46 19.08
CA PRO A 27 6.95 -20.32 19.22
C PRO A 27 7.54 -19.11 18.48
N ALA A 28 6.67 -18.32 17.84
CA ALA A 28 7.05 -17.11 17.14
C ALA A 28 7.91 -16.20 18.04
N PRO A 29 8.96 -15.54 17.49
CA PRO A 29 9.85 -14.68 18.26
C PRO A 29 9.07 -13.62 19.03
N ALA A 30 9.53 -13.27 20.24
CA ALA A 30 8.83 -12.35 21.14
C ALA A 30 8.46 -11.00 20.48
N GLN A 31 9.21 -10.57 19.46
CA GLN A 31 8.96 -9.37 18.66
C GLN A 31 7.67 -9.39 17.82
N TRP A 32 7.04 -10.55 17.57
CA TRP A 32 5.81 -10.68 16.77
C TRP A 32 4.52 -10.74 17.60
N ARG A 33 4.64 -10.85 18.93
CA ARG A 33 3.49 -10.97 19.84
C ARG A 33 2.51 -9.80 19.83
N PRO A 34 2.92 -8.53 19.62
CA PRO A 34 1.98 -7.41 19.54
C PRO A 34 1.12 -7.44 18.27
N VAL A 35 1.72 -7.82 17.14
CA VAL A 35 1.06 -7.89 15.81
C VAL A 35 0.04 -9.03 15.78
N LEU A 36 0.38 -10.19 16.34
CA LEU A 36 -0.53 -11.35 16.40
C LEU A 36 -1.71 -11.14 17.38
N ARG A 37 -1.61 -10.19 18.33
CA ARG A 37 -2.69 -9.88 19.28
C ARG A 37 -3.84 -9.09 18.65
N GLN A 38 -3.59 -8.38 17.56
CA GLN A 38 -4.61 -7.61 16.82
C GLN A 38 -5.46 -8.48 15.87
N LEU A 39 -5.07 -9.74 15.65
CA LEU A 39 -5.70 -10.65 14.68
C LEU A 39 -6.59 -11.74 15.32
N ARG A 40 -6.87 -11.68 16.63
CA ARG A 40 -7.82 -12.59 17.28
C ARG A 40 -9.19 -11.91 17.42
N PRO A 41 -10.28 -12.44 16.83
CA PRO A 41 -11.63 -12.02 17.17
C PRO A 41 -11.90 -12.36 18.63
N GLY A 42 -12.32 -11.35 19.41
CA GLY A 42 -12.67 -11.51 20.81
C GLY A 42 -13.97 -12.29 20.99
N LEU A 43 -13.89 -13.54 21.40
CA LEU A 43 -14.96 -14.18 22.16
C LEU A 43 -14.92 -13.61 23.59
N ARG A 44 -15.80 -12.66 23.87
CA ARG A 44 -16.24 -12.37 25.24
C ARG A 44 -17.71 -12.73 25.34
N ALA A 45 -17.99 -13.66 26.25
CA ALA A 45 -19.33 -13.92 26.77
C ALA A 45 -19.86 -12.64 27.43
N GLY A 46 -21.03 -12.19 26.99
CA GLY A 46 -21.74 -11.02 27.51
C GLY A 46 -23.18 -11.39 27.78
N SER A 47 -23.53 -11.37 29.06
CA SER A 47 -24.82 -11.58 29.69
C SER A 47 -25.96 -10.72 29.13
N SER A 48 -27.14 -11.32 29.04
CA SER A 48 -28.41 -10.72 28.65
C SER A 48 -28.98 -9.80 29.74
N HIS A 49 -29.36 -8.57 29.37
CA HIS A 49 -30.39 -7.76 30.02
C HIS A 49 -31.12 -6.91 28.95
N GLY A 50 -32.41 -7.19 28.78
CA GLY A 50 -33.52 -6.21 28.76
C GLY A 50 -33.65 -5.13 27.67
N PHE A 51 -34.82 -5.19 26.99
CA PHE A 51 -35.58 -4.10 26.32
C PHE A 51 -34.99 -3.48 25.04
N GLY A 52 -35.74 -3.10 24.00
CA GLY A 52 -37.19 -3.01 23.80
C GLY A 52 -37.49 -2.77 22.31
N ALA A 53 -38.76 -2.95 21.96
CA ALA A 53 -39.31 -2.97 20.60
C ALA A 53 -39.18 -1.64 19.83
N CYS A 54 -39.05 -1.74 18.50
CA CYS A 54 -39.60 -0.78 17.55
C CYS A 54 -40.05 -1.51 16.27
N ALA A 55 -41.30 -1.23 15.90
CA ALA A 55 -42.00 -1.71 14.72
C ALA A 55 -41.63 -0.88 13.46
N PHE A 56 -42.34 -1.14 12.36
CA PHE A 56 -42.17 -0.68 10.96
C PHE A 56 -41.21 -1.55 10.14
N GLY A 57 -41.58 -2.16 9.02
CA GLY A 57 -42.78 -2.09 8.20
C GLY A 57 -42.37 -2.40 6.76
N CYS A 58 -42.50 -3.66 6.35
CA CYS A 58 -42.31 -4.08 4.95
C CYS A 58 -43.48 -3.60 4.07
N PRO A 59 -43.21 -3.35 2.79
CA PRO A 59 -44.09 -3.90 1.77
C PRO A 59 -43.36 -4.70 0.69
N ALA A 60 -44.14 -5.62 0.12
CA ALA A 60 -43.78 -6.73 -0.72
C ALA A 60 -43.61 -6.41 -2.21
N ALA A 61 -43.12 -7.43 -2.92
CA ALA A 61 -42.81 -7.52 -4.33
C ALA A 61 -44.00 -7.37 -5.31
N ALA A 62 -43.69 -6.93 -6.54
CA ALA A 62 -44.46 -7.15 -7.76
C ALA A 62 -43.47 -7.23 -8.94
N ALA A 63 -43.26 -8.40 -9.56
CA ALA A 63 -43.96 -8.91 -10.75
C ALA A 63 -43.62 -8.14 -12.05
N GLY A 64 -42.78 -8.76 -12.90
CA GLY A 64 -42.34 -8.21 -14.20
C GLY A 64 -43.28 -8.51 -15.37
N PRO A 65 -42.89 -8.17 -16.62
CA PRO A 65 -43.62 -8.57 -17.81
C PRO A 65 -42.87 -9.60 -18.68
N ARG A 66 -43.64 -10.63 -19.05
CA ARG A 66 -43.46 -11.58 -20.15
C ARG A 66 -43.32 -10.88 -21.50
N TRP A 67 -42.42 -11.37 -22.35
CA TRP A 67 -42.47 -11.15 -23.80
C TRP A 67 -42.79 -12.46 -24.53
N ARG A 68 -43.84 -12.43 -25.35
CA ARG A 68 -44.29 -13.53 -26.23
C ARG A 68 -43.51 -13.53 -27.52
N ALA A 69 -43.27 -14.73 -28.03
CA ALA A 69 -42.84 -15.01 -29.39
C ALA A 69 -44.02 -14.94 -30.38
N HIS A 70 -43.79 -14.42 -31.58
CA HIS A 70 -44.46 -14.81 -32.82
C HIS A 70 -43.44 -14.68 -33.96
N GLY A 71 -43.28 -15.74 -34.75
CA GLY A 71 -42.38 -15.77 -35.90
C GLY A 71 -43.07 -15.48 -37.22
N SER A 72 -42.29 -15.42 -38.30
CA SER A 72 -42.55 -16.09 -39.60
C SER A 72 -41.54 -15.68 -40.68
N GLN A 73 -41.04 -16.70 -41.40
CA GLN A 73 -40.77 -16.79 -42.84
C GLN A 73 -39.71 -15.90 -43.53
N GLY A 74 -38.54 -16.51 -43.80
CA GLY A 74 -38.00 -16.90 -45.13
C GLY A 74 -37.79 -15.86 -46.24
N VAL A 75 -36.53 -15.73 -46.72
CA VAL A 75 -36.13 -15.57 -48.15
C VAL A 75 -34.64 -15.96 -48.31
N ARG A 76 -34.29 -16.62 -49.43
CA ARG A 76 -32.94 -16.99 -49.91
C ARG A 76 -32.17 -15.78 -50.47
N GLY A 77 -30.83 -15.76 -50.34
CA GLY A 77 -29.98 -14.91 -51.17
C GLY A 77 -28.48 -14.93 -50.84
N HIS A 78 -27.69 -15.49 -51.76
CA HIS A 78 -26.28 -15.24 -52.15
C HIS A 78 -25.20 -14.60 -51.23
N ARG A 79 -24.06 -15.31 -51.18
CA ARG A 79 -22.64 -14.90 -51.32
C ARG A 79 -22.15 -13.55 -50.75
N GLY A 80 -21.10 -13.62 -49.93
CA GLY A 80 -20.10 -12.56 -49.72
C GLY A 80 -19.73 -12.39 -48.23
N GLY A 81 -18.46 -12.61 -47.87
CA GLY A 81 -17.97 -12.49 -46.48
C GLY A 81 -18.08 -11.07 -45.90
N PRO A 82 -17.95 -10.94 -44.57
CA PRO A 82 -16.68 -10.44 -44.05
C PRO A 82 -16.19 -11.20 -42.81
N SER A 83 -14.87 -11.15 -42.63
CA SER A 83 -14.12 -11.54 -41.44
C SER A 83 -14.79 -11.06 -40.16
N GLN A 84 -15.05 -11.99 -39.24
CA GLN A 84 -15.50 -11.69 -37.89
C GLN A 84 -14.49 -10.77 -37.19
N PRO A 85 -14.92 -9.69 -36.52
CA PRO A 85 -14.06 -8.95 -35.62
C PRO A 85 -13.72 -9.86 -34.44
N GLN A 86 -12.43 -10.16 -34.29
CA GLN A 86 -11.91 -10.85 -33.12
C GLN A 86 -12.22 -9.99 -31.90
N ALA A 87 -13.07 -10.50 -31.01
CA ALA A 87 -13.30 -9.89 -29.70
C ALA A 87 -11.95 -9.77 -28.97
N PRO A 88 -11.65 -8.64 -28.31
CA PRO A 88 -10.42 -8.50 -27.56
C PRO A 88 -10.38 -9.58 -26.47
N ALA A 89 -9.33 -10.40 -26.49
CA ALA A 89 -9.05 -11.43 -25.51
C ALA A 89 -8.68 -10.79 -24.16
N GLY A 90 -9.66 -10.19 -23.50
CA GLY A 90 -9.53 -9.58 -22.19
C GLY A 90 -9.60 -10.64 -21.09
N ASN A 91 -8.47 -10.92 -20.46
CA ASN A 91 -8.33 -11.17 -19.01
C ASN A 91 -9.12 -12.33 -18.34
N ARG A 92 -9.63 -13.31 -19.09
CA ARG A 92 -10.24 -14.54 -18.51
C ARG A 92 -9.31 -15.38 -17.60
N PRO A 93 -8.00 -15.55 -17.88
CA PRO A 93 -7.19 -16.45 -17.05
C PRO A 93 -6.96 -15.88 -15.64
N ALA A 94 -6.88 -14.56 -15.48
CA ALA A 94 -6.66 -13.93 -14.17
C ALA A 94 -7.87 -14.09 -13.24
N ARG A 95 -9.09 -14.04 -13.79
CA ARG A 95 -10.32 -14.23 -13.01
C ARG A 95 -10.53 -15.68 -12.59
N ALA A 96 -10.24 -16.64 -13.45
CA ALA A 96 -10.31 -18.06 -13.13
C ALA A 96 -9.26 -18.42 -12.05
N GLN A 97 -8.02 -17.96 -12.22
CA GLN A 97 -6.95 -18.18 -11.23
C GLN A 97 -7.25 -17.52 -9.88
N ALA A 98 -7.93 -16.36 -9.86
CA ALA A 98 -8.36 -15.73 -8.62
C ALA A 98 -9.46 -16.53 -7.89
N LEU A 99 -10.35 -17.20 -8.64
CA LEU A 99 -11.39 -18.06 -8.07
C LEU A 99 -10.79 -19.38 -7.56
N ASP A 100 -9.90 -20.00 -8.32
CA ASP A 100 -9.20 -21.23 -7.88
C ASP A 100 -8.34 -20.98 -6.62
N ALA A 101 -7.73 -19.79 -6.50
CA ALA A 101 -6.98 -19.39 -5.32
C ALA A 101 -7.89 -19.10 -4.10
N LEU A 102 -9.14 -18.67 -4.34
CA LEU A 102 -10.14 -18.49 -3.29
C LEU A 102 -10.70 -19.83 -2.80
N ASP A 103 -10.94 -20.79 -3.70
CA ASP A 103 -11.36 -22.16 -3.35
C ASP A 103 -10.28 -22.92 -2.57
N ALA A 104 -9.00 -22.54 -2.73
CA ALA A 104 -7.88 -23.09 -1.97
C ALA A 104 -7.71 -22.46 -0.57
N LEU A 105 -8.39 -21.36 -0.27
CA LEU A 105 -8.38 -20.71 1.04
C LEU A 105 -9.55 -21.26 1.86
N ASP A 106 -9.29 -21.58 3.13
CA ASP A 106 -10.35 -21.77 4.12
C ASP A 106 -11.32 -20.56 4.07
N ASP A 107 -12.64 -20.79 4.12
CA ASP A 107 -13.69 -19.78 3.91
C ASP A 107 -13.45 -18.53 4.76
N ALA A 108 -12.90 -18.70 5.97
CA ALA A 108 -12.53 -17.61 6.87
C ALA A 108 -11.39 -16.73 6.33
N HIS A 109 -10.37 -17.32 5.71
CA HIS A 109 -9.26 -16.57 5.10
C HIS A 109 -9.71 -15.86 3.81
N ALA A 110 -10.54 -16.50 2.99
CA ALA A 110 -11.12 -15.89 1.81
C ALA A 110 -11.97 -14.66 2.18
N LEU A 111 -12.84 -14.80 3.20
CA LEU A 111 -13.64 -13.68 3.72
C LEU A 111 -12.75 -12.55 4.28
N ALA A 112 -11.73 -12.88 5.07
CA ALA A 112 -10.80 -11.89 5.61
C ALA A 112 -10.07 -11.12 4.51
N ALA A 113 -9.63 -11.79 3.45
CA ALA A 113 -8.98 -11.17 2.30
C ALA A 113 -9.92 -10.22 1.55
N LEU A 114 -11.18 -10.62 1.32
CA LEU A 114 -12.20 -9.78 0.71
C LEU A 114 -12.50 -8.53 1.55
N LEU A 115 -12.63 -8.69 2.87
CA LEU A 115 -12.83 -7.56 3.79
C LEU A 115 -11.65 -6.59 3.78
N GLN A 116 -10.41 -7.10 3.80
CA GLN A 116 -9.21 -6.26 3.68
C GLN A 116 -9.18 -5.51 2.35
N LEU A 117 -9.49 -6.17 1.23
CA LEU A 117 -9.56 -5.52 -0.07
C LEU A 117 -10.62 -4.41 -0.11
N ALA A 118 -11.80 -4.66 0.45
CA ALA A 118 -12.87 -3.67 0.55
C ALA A 118 -12.44 -2.45 1.40
N GLN A 119 -11.80 -2.70 2.55
CA GLN A 119 -11.26 -1.63 3.41
C GLN A 119 -10.19 -0.80 2.70
N ARG A 120 -9.26 -1.45 1.98
CA ARG A 120 -8.21 -0.75 1.21
C ARG A 120 -8.81 0.13 0.11
N ARG A 121 -9.82 -0.36 -0.61
CA ARG A 121 -10.53 0.43 -1.62
C ARG A 121 -11.23 1.65 -1.01
N ALA A 122 -11.93 1.46 0.11
CA ALA A 122 -12.57 2.56 0.82
C ALA A 122 -11.56 3.60 1.32
N GLY A 123 -10.43 3.15 1.87
CA GLY A 123 -9.32 4.02 2.29
C GLY A 123 -8.72 4.80 1.13
N LEU A 124 -8.51 4.15 -0.03
CA LEU A 124 -8.01 4.81 -1.24
C LEU A 124 -8.98 5.88 -1.76
N THR A 125 -10.28 5.59 -1.77
CA THR A 125 -11.32 6.57 -2.15
C THR A 125 -11.33 7.76 -1.20
N ALA A 126 -11.27 7.52 0.12
CA ALA A 126 -11.23 8.58 1.12
C ALA A 126 -9.98 9.46 0.97
N LEU A 127 -8.80 8.85 0.77
CA LEU A 127 -7.58 9.62 0.53
C LEU A 127 -7.66 10.44 -0.75
N ARG A 128 -8.18 9.88 -1.84
CA ARG A 128 -8.35 10.60 -3.12
C ARG A 128 -9.20 11.86 -2.92
N GLN A 129 -10.31 11.76 -2.19
CA GLN A 129 -11.15 12.91 -1.87
C GLN A 129 -10.39 14.02 -1.14
N VAL A 130 -9.61 13.68 -0.11
CA VAL A 130 -8.83 14.67 0.65
C VAL A 130 -7.66 15.22 -0.18
N ALA A 131 -6.99 14.39 -0.97
CA ALA A 131 -5.88 14.81 -1.83
C ALA A 131 -6.32 15.76 -2.94
N GLU A 132 -7.53 15.60 -3.46
CA GLU A 132 -8.10 16.43 -4.53
C GLU A 132 -8.86 17.65 -3.99
N ASP A 133 -9.06 17.77 -2.67
CA ASP A 133 -9.68 18.94 -2.02
C ASP A 133 -8.73 20.15 -1.97
N PRO A 134 -9.07 21.29 -2.62
CA PRO A 134 -8.28 22.52 -2.59
C PRO A 134 -8.15 23.18 -1.21
N HIS A 135 -8.92 22.73 -0.22
CA HIS A 135 -8.91 23.26 1.15
C HIS A 135 -8.28 22.31 2.16
N ALA A 136 -7.94 21.08 1.77
CA ALA A 136 -7.33 20.11 2.66
C ALA A 136 -5.99 20.62 3.23
N SER A 137 -5.85 20.50 4.54
CA SER A 137 -4.61 20.77 5.26
C SER A 137 -3.67 19.56 5.24
N GLU A 138 -2.42 19.77 5.66
CA GLU A 138 -1.46 18.66 5.89
C GLU A 138 -1.98 17.68 6.94
N HIS A 139 -2.67 18.18 7.97
CA HIS A 139 -3.27 17.34 9.01
C HIS A 139 -4.40 16.46 8.48
N ASP A 140 -5.20 16.96 7.54
CA ASP A 140 -6.27 16.15 6.92
C ASP A 140 -5.68 15.03 6.07
N LEU A 141 -4.63 15.33 5.30
CA LEU A 141 -3.89 14.35 4.48
C LEU A 141 -3.22 13.30 5.36
N GLN A 142 -2.58 13.74 6.45
CA GLN A 142 -1.98 12.83 7.43
C GLN A 142 -3.01 11.89 8.04
N ARG A 143 -4.17 12.41 8.46
CA ARG A 143 -5.25 11.60 9.03
C ARG A 143 -5.77 10.58 8.02
N ALA A 144 -5.91 10.96 6.75
CA ALA A 144 -6.36 10.07 5.69
C ALA A 144 -5.35 8.94 5.38
N LEU A 145 -4.05 9.20 5.58
CA LEU A 145 -2.97 8.23 5.36
C LEU A 145 -2.70 7.32 6.57
N GLN A 146 -3.09 7.73 7.78
CA GLN A 146 -2.78 7.00 9.01
C GLN A 146 -3.36 5.58 8.99
N GLY A 147 -2.52 4.59 9.27
CA GLY A 147 -2.90 3.17 9.23
C GLY A 147 -3.05 2.59 7.81
N GLN A 148 -2.80 3.37 6.76
CA GLN A 148 -2.89 2.94 5.36
C GLN A 148 -1.51 2.65 4.75
N PHE A 149 -0.53 2.19 5.52
CA PHE A 149 0.86 1.96 5.07
C PHE A 149 1.00 1.14 3.77
N TRP A 150 0.05 0.25 3.48
CA TRP A 150 0.01 -0.54 2.24
C TRP A 150 -0.04 0.35 0.98
N ILE A 151 -0.53 1.59 1.09
CA ILE A 151 -0.66 2.52 -0.03
C ILE A 151 0.70 2.92 -0.62
N PHE A 152 1.75 2.86 0.20
CA PHE A 152 3.12 3.15 -0.21
C PHE A 152 3.81 1.94 -0.87
N GLY A 153 3.13 0.79 -0.93
CA GLY A 153 3.62 -0.44 -1.55
C GLY A 153 3.77 -1.63 -0.59
N GLY A 154 4.02 -2.82 -1.15
CA GLY A 154 4.08 -4.09 -0.41
C GLY A 154 5.32 -4.29 0.47
N GLN A 155 6.29 -3.38 0.43
CA GLN A 155 7.53 -3.46 1.22
C GLN A 155 7.38 -3.06 2.69
N PHE A 156 6.24 -2.47 3.06
CA PHE A 156 5.99 -1.97 4.41
C PHE A 156 5.20 -2.98 5.25
N ALA A 157 5.71 -3.27 6.44
CA ALA A 157 5.11 -4.19 7.40
C ALA A 157 4.21 -3.49 8.42
N GLY A 158 4.32 -2.16 8.55
CA GLY A 158 3.48 -1.37 9.44
C GLY A 158 4.02 0.04 9.67
N GLU A 159 3.49 0.68 10.71
CA GLU A 159 3.88 2.00 11.20
C GLU A 159 4.50 1.86 12.61
N ALA A 160 5.51 2.68 12.91
CA ALA A 160 6.08 2.74 14.25
C ALA A 160 5.09 3.37 15.23
N ALA A 161 5.00 2.81 16.44
CA ALA A 161 4.05 3.27 17.45
C ALA A 161 4.29 4.71 17.94
N ARG A 162 5.50 5.26 17.71
CA ARG A 162 5.87 6.62 18.13
C ARG A 162 6.37 7.43 16.95
N ARG A 163 5.86 8.66 16.86
CA ARG A 163 6.27 9.68 15.88
C ARG A 163 7.48 10.50 16.34
N ARG A 164 7.61 10.71 17.65
CA ARG A 164 8.73 11.40 18.28
C ARG A 164 9.82 10.41 18.64
N LEU A 165 10.70 10.13 17.67
CA LEU A 165 11.85 9.24 17.87
C LEU A 165 13.06 10.00 18.42
N VAL A 166 13.20 11.28 18.08
CA VAL A 166 14.25 12.20 18.52
C VAL A 166 13.61 13.37 19.27
N PRO A 167 14.22 13.91 20.34
CA PRO A 167 13.72 15.10 21.00
C PRO A 167 13.59 16.27 20.02
N GLY A 168 12.49 17.03 20.11
CA GLY A 168 12.23 18.18 19.24
C GLY A 168 11.55 17.83 17.90
N ASP A 169 11.79 16.64 17.37
CA ASP A 169 11.24 16.22 16.08
C ASP A 169 9.97 15.38 16.22
N GLU A 170 9.00 15.61 15.34
CA GLU A 170 7.83 14.77 15.16
C GLU A 170 7.70 14.37 13.69
N LEU A 171 7.89 13.09 13.41
CA LEU A 171 7.75 12.53 12.07
C LEU A 171 6.27 12.46 11.70
N ASP A 172 5.89 12.70 10.44
CA ASP A 172 4.48 12.58 10.04
C ASP A 172 4.04 11.12 10.03
N ILE A 173 4.68 10.28 9.21
CA ILE A 173 4.40 8.83 9.20
C ILE A 173 5.71 8.03 9.22
N PRO A 174 6.04 7.40 10.36
CA PRO A 174 7.20 6.50 10.47
C PRO A 174 6.81 5.08 10.02
N LEU A 175 7.05 4.73 8.76
CA LEU A 175 6.83 3.40 8.21
C LEU A 175 7.97 2.43 8.56
N ILE A 176 7.63 1.16 8.79
CA ILE A 176 8.59 0.08 9.04
C ILE A 176 8.60 -0.84 7.82
N ARG A 177 9.77 -1.05 7.21
CA ARG A 177 9.95 -2.01 6.12
C ARG A 177 10.02 -3.45 6.65
N GLY A 178 9.82 -4.42 5.76
CA GLY A 178 9.92 -5.85 6.11
C GLY A 178 11.27 -6.28 6.72
N ASP A 179 12.35 -5.51 6.47
CA ASP A 179 13.67 -5.74 7.07
C ASP A 179 13.90 -4.97 8.39
N GLY A 180 12.87 -4.31 8.93
CA GLY A 180 12.92 -3.54 10.18
C GLY A 180 13.50 -2.14 10.05
N THR A 181 13.91 -1.72 8.85
CA THR A 181 14.43 -0.36 8.64
C THR A 181 13.31 0.67 8.53
N LEU A 182 13.59 1.88 9.03
CA LEU A 182 12.64 2.99 9.03
C LEU A 182 12.53 3.67 7.66
N GLN A 183 11.32 4.02 7.25
CA GLN A 183 11.03 4.93 6.16
C GLN A 183 10.16 6.05 6.72
N ILE A 184 10.61 7.30 6.62
CA ILE A 184 9.81 8.46 6.97
C ILE A 184 8.96 8.84 5.76
N VAL A 185 7.70 9.21 5.97
CA VAL A 185 6.94 10.01 5.01
C VAL A 185 6.81 11.41 5.59
N GLU A 186 7.28 12.41 4.87
CA GLU A 186 7.08 13.83 5.12
C GLU A 186 5.94 14.32 4.25
N ILE A 187 4.89 14.86 4.87
CA ILE A 187 3.64 15.22 4.22
C ILE A 187 3.61 16.72 4.00
N LYS A 188 3.41 17.11 2.75
CA LYS A 188 3.07 18.49 2.37
C LYS A 188 1.69 18.55 1.77
N ARG A 189 1.15 19.78 1.67
CA ARG A 189 -0.15 20.03 1.04
C ARG A 189 -0.24 19.44 -0.38
N SER A 190 -1.44 19.01 -0.74
CA SER A 190 -1.77 18.48 -2.07
C SER A 190 -2.23 19.61 -3.01
N MET A 191 -3.54 19.82 -3.20
CA MET A 191 -4.07 20.88 -4.05
C MET A 191 -3.85 22.29 -3.48
N ALA A 192 -3.83 22.42 -2.15
CA ALA A 192 -3.65 23.68 -1.43
C ALA A 192 -2.18 24.16 -1.30
N LEU A 193 -1.30 23.68 -2.18
CA LEU A 193 0.13 24.01 -2.17
C LEU A 193 0.32 25.53 -2.36
N ARG A 194 1.18 26.18 -1.57
CA ARG A 194 1.28 27.66 -1.53
C ARG A 194 1.95 28.28 -2.76
N GLY A 195 2.23 27.48 -3.78
CA GLY A 195 3.05 27.83 -4.94
C GLY A 195 3.21 26.62 -5.86
N PRO A 196 3.94 26.79 -6.97
CA PRO A 196 4.02 25.74 -7.98
C PRO A 196 4.87 24.55 -7.52
N LEU A 197 4.66 23.38 -8.10
CA LEU A 197 5.57 22.24 -7.99
C LEU A 197 6.86 22.53 -8.75
N VAL A 198 6.75 23.11 -9.96
CA VAL A 198 7.90 23.41 -10.82
C VAL A 198 7.84 24.84 -11.35
N LYS A 199 9.00 25.45 -11.59
CA LYS A 199 9.09 26.81 -12.14
C LYS A 199 10.02 26.85 -13.34
N ARG A 200 9.85 27.85 -14.22
CA ARG A 200 10.81 28.11 -15.29
C ARG A 200 12.05 28.80 -14.72
N HIS A 201 13.22 28.35 -15.14
CA HIS A 201 14.50 28.99 -14.88
C HIS A 201 15.38 28.86 -16.11
N ARG A 202 15.75 29.99 -16.72
CA ARG A 202 16.66 30.07 -17.89
C ARG A 202 16.28 29.10 -19.03
N GLY A 203 14.98 29.02 -19.33
CA GLY A 203 14.47 28.16 -20.41
C GLY A 203 14.14 26.72 -20.00
N SER A 204 14.54 26.25 -18.82
CA SER A 204 14.23 24.90 -18.33
C SER A 204 13.22 24.89 -17.19
N TRP A 205 12.54 23.77 -17.00
CA TRP A 205 11.73 23.54 -15.80
C TRP A 205 12.62 23.00 -14.68
N VAL A 206 12.45 23.56 -13.48
CA VAL A 206 13.19 23.16 -12.28
C VAL A 206 12.22 22.99 -11.11
N PRO A 207 12.57 22.18 -10.09
CA PRO A 207 11.79 22.08 -8.87
C PRO A 207 11.61 23.47 -8.22
N SER A 208 10.46 23.68 -7.59
CA SER A 208 10.21 24.92 -6.86
C SER A 208 10.94 24.93 -5.51
N ALA A 209 10.94 26.10 -4.86
CA ALA A 209 11.48 26.23 -3.50
C ALA A 209 10.77 25.29 -2.52
N GLN A 210 9.46 25.05 -2.68
CA GLN A 210 8.69 24.21 -1.75
C GLN A 210 9.13 22.75 -1.77
N ILE A 211 9.54 22.24 -2.94
CA ILE A 211 10.14 20.90 -3.03
C ILE A 211 11.48 20.89 -2.31
N HIS A 212 12.34 21.88 -2.54
CA HIS A 212 13.64 21.95 -1.87
C HIS A 212 13.51 22.09 -0.35
N ASP A 213 12.57 22.89 0.14
CA ASP A 213 12.30 23.07 1.57
C ASP A 213 11.82 21.75 2.21
N ALA A 214 10.90 21.04 1.55
CA ALA A 214 10.41 19.75 2.02
C ALA A 214 11.51 18.66 2.01
N VAL A 215 12.36 18.64 0.98
CA VAL A 215 13.55 17.77 0.94
C VAL A 215 14.54 18.12 2.04
N GLY A 216 14.78 19.41 2.30
CA GLY A 216 15.65 19.87 3.38
C GLY A 216 15.13 19.43 4.75
N GLN A 217 13.82 19.51 4.97
CA GLN A 217 13.19 19.00 6.19
C GLN A 217 13.37 17.49 6.35
N ALA A 218 13.10 16.71 5.30
CA ALA A 218 13.33 15.27 5.31
C ALA A 218 14.81 14.90 5.55
N LEU A 219 15.74 15.66 4.99
CA LEU A 219 17.18 15.49 5.22
C LEU A 219 17.53 15.71 6.70
N ASN A 220 17.01 16.77 7.31
CA ASN A 220 17.26 17.07 8.72
C ASN A 220 16.79 15.93 9.63
N TYR A 221 15.63 15.32 9.36
CA TYR A 221 15.20 14.14 10.10
C TYR A 221 16.16 12.96 9.92
N LEU A 222 16.62 12.68 8.70
CA LEU A 222 17.56 11.58 8.46
C LEU A 222 18.88 11.79 9.23
N VAL A 223 19.40 13.01 9.26
CA VAL A 223 20.59 13.36 10.06
C VAL A 223 20.33 13.11 11.55
N ASN A 224 19.23 13.65 12.08
CA ASN A 224 18.89 13.49 13.50
C ASN A 224 18.69 12.01 13.89
N LEU A 225 18.12 11.19 13.00
CA LEU A 225 17.98 9.75 13.19
C LEU A 225 19.32 9.00 13.16
N ASP A 226 20.28 9.42 12.33
CA ASP A 226 21.61 8.83 12.25
C ASP A 226 22.44 9.14 13.52
N GLU A 227 22.34 10.37 14.03
CA GLU A 227 22.99 10.84 15.25
C GLU A 227 22.47 10.10 16.49
N HIS A 228 21.17 9.80 16.54
CA HIS A 228 20.52 9.16 17.69
C HIS A 228 20.31 7.64 17.52
N ARG A 229 20.93 7.02 16.51
CA ARG A 229 20.65 5.62 16.11
C ARG A 229 20.72 4.60 17.23
N LEU A 230 21.71 4.71 18.11
CA LEU A 230 21.92 3.73 19.19
C LEU A 230 20.77 3.80 20.20
N ARG A 231 20.42 5.03 20.62
CA ARG A 231 19.30 5.26 21.53
C ARG A 231 17.98 4.79 20.91
N ILE A 232 17.74 5.09 19.63
CA ILE A 232 16.51 4.69 18.94
C ILE A 232 16.40 3.17 18.86
N ARG A 233 17.49 2.49 18.52
CA ARG A 233 17.53 1.02 18.48
C ARG A 233 17.26 0.43 19.86
N ASP A 234 17.89 0.94 20.91
CA ASP A 234 17.76 0.39 22.26
C ASP A 234 16.38 0.66 22.87
N GLN A 235 15.75 1.80 22.56
CA GLN A 235 14.44 2.19 23.11
C GLN A 235 13.25 1.71 22.30
N PHE A 236 13.38 1.66 20.97
CA PHE A 236 12.26 1.42 20.06
C PHE A 236 12.44 0.20 19.15
N ALA A 237 13.60 -0.47 19.21
CA ALA A 237 13.94 -1.60 18.34
C ALA A 237 13.83 -1.27 16.83
N LEU A 238 14.12 -0.02 16.45
CA LEU A 238 14.10 0.45 15.07
C LEU A 238 15.53 0.59 14.53
N GLU A 239 15.74 0.17 13.29
CA GLU A 239 17.01 0.37 12.58
C GLU A 239 16.94 1.65 11.73
N THR A 240 17.72 2.67 12.12
CA THR A 240 17.74 3.99 11.46
C THR A 240 18.96 4.27 10.59
N ARG A 241 20.02 3.45 10.65
CA ARG A 241 21.25 3.66 9.84
C ARG A 241 20.96 3.67 8.33
N ARG A 242 19.95 2.90 7.92
CA ARG A 242 19.48 2.81 6.53
C ARG A 242 18.12 3.46 6.33
N ALA A 243 17.76 4.39 7.23
CA ALA A 243 16.51 5.11 7.12
C ALA A 243 16.46 5.86 5.78
N ARG A 244 15.26 5.91 5.20
CA ARG A 244 14.96 6.67 3.99
C ARG A 244 13.80 7.60 4.27
N ALA A 245 13.63 8.62 3.43
CA ALA A 245 12.50 9.52 3.51
C ALA A 245 11.76 9.57 2.16
N LEU A 246 10.46 9.74 2.23
CA LEU A 246 9.57 10.00 1.11
C LEU A 246 8.91 11.35 1.40
N VAL A 247 9.07 12.30 0.51
CA VAL A 247 8.36 13.58 0.53
C VAL A 247 7.14 13.44 -0.36
N LEU A 248 5.96 13.52 0.25
CA LEU A 248 4.69 13.51 -0.46
C LEU A 248 4.17 14.93 -0.60
N ILE A 249 4.24 15.50 -1.80
CA ILE A 249 3.99 16.93 -2.01
C ILE A 249 3.21 17.20 -3.30
N GLY A 250 2.15 17.98 -3.14
CA GLY A 250 1.38 18.54 -4.24
C GLY A 250 0.66 17.53 -5.12
N HIS A 251 -0.15 18.08 -6.01
CA HIS A 251 -0.85 17.33 -7.04
C HIS A 251 -0.66 18.07 -8.37
N PRO A 252 -0.41 17.37 -9.50
CA PRO A 252 -0.19 18.05 -10.79
C PRO A 252 -1.33 18.99 -11.19
N ALA A 253 -2.58 18.65 -10.83
CA ALA A 253 -3.74 19.51 -11.07
C ALA A 253 -3.73 20.84 -10.30
N ALA A 254 -2.89 21.00 -9.28
CA ALA A 254 -2.67 22.29 -8.60
C ALA A 254 -1.89 23.29 -9.48
N GLN A 255 -1.26 22.81 -10.56
CA GLN A 255 -0.51 23.62 -11.51
C GLN A 255 -0.97 23.34 -12.96
N PRO A 256 -2.22 23.67 -13.33
CA PRO A 256 -2.82 23.26 -14.61
C PRO A 256 -2.11 23.85 -15.85
N GLY A 257 -1.35 24.95 -15.68
CA GLY A 257 -0.57 25.55 -16.75
C GLY A 257 0.70 24.78 -17.15
N VAL A 258 0.99 23.64 -16.50
CA VAL A 258 2.15 22.80 -16.81
C VAL A 258 1.68 21.37 -17.06
N PRO A 259 2.06 20.75 -18.20
CA PRO A 259 1.72 19.35 -18.46
C PRO A 259 2.23 18.44 -17.34
N GLU A 260 1.39 17.50 -16.90
CA GLU A 260 1.75 16.53 -15.86
C GLU A 260 3.06 15.80 -16.17
N GLY A 261 3.25 15.34 -17.40
CA GLY A 261 4.50 14.69 -17.82
C GLY A 261 5.75 15.55 -17.64
N THR A 262 5.62 16.88 -17.72
CA THR A 262 6.73 17.80 -17.44
C THR A 262 7.04 17.88 -15.94
N ILE A 263 6.01 17.93 -15.09
CA ILE A 263 6.18 17.89 -13.63
C ILE A 263 6.87 16.57 -13.25
N ASN A 264 6.37 15.45 -13.75
CA ASN A 264 6.90 14.12 -13.47
C ASN A 264 8.35 13.98 -13.94
N GLU A 265 8.72 14.54 -15.10
CA GLU A 265 10.10 14.51 -15.58
C GLU A 265 11.06 15.29 -14.66
N VAL A 266 10.63 16.47 -14.19
CA VAL A 266 11.42 17.30 -13.27
C VAL A 266 11.59 16.59 -11.92
N LEU A 267 10.50 15.98 -11.39
CA LEU A 267 10.54 15.21 -10.15
C LEU A 267 11.42 13.96 -10.27
N ARG A 268 11.33 13.25 -11.39
CA ARG A 268 12.22 12.13 -11.71
C ARG A 268 13.68 12.59 -11.74
N THR A 269 13.97 13.72 -12.37
CA THR A 269 15.33 14.27 -12.46
C THR A 269 15.89 14.63 -11.09
N ILE A 270 15.13 15.29 -10.21
CA ILE A 270 15.63 15.56 -8.85
C ILE A 270 15.83 14.25 -8.07
N ASN A 271 14.93 13.27 -8.20
CA ASN A 271 15.04 11.97 -7.53
C ASN A 271 16.30 11.18 -7.92
N THR A 272 16.90 11.39 -9.10
CA THR A 272 18.17 10.71 -9.45
C THR A 272 19.36 11.18 -8.61
N HIS A 273 19.27 12.38 -8.02
CA HIS A 273 20.32 12.99 -7.21
C HIS A 273 20.01 12.95 -5.70
N LEU A 274 18.78 12.62 -5.32
CA LEU A 274 18.38 12.46 -3.92
C LEU A 274 18.68 11.02 -3.45
N GLY A 275 19.77 10.83 -2.72
CA GLY A 275 20.22 9.49 -2.32
C GLY A 275 19.19 8.72 -1.47
N ARG A 276 18.92 9.19 -0.24
CA ARG A 276 18.00 8.52 0.72
C ARG A 276 16.59 9.10 0.72
N ILE A 277 16.31 10.07 -0.16
CA ILE A 277 15.06 10.82 -0.20
C ILE A 277 14.41 10.58 -1.56
N GLU A 278 13.10 10.39 -1.57
CA GLU A 278 12.29 10.33 -2.78
C GLU A 278 11.20 11.40 -2.69
N VAL A 279 10.87 12.06 -3.80
CA VAL A 279 9.77 13.02 -3.90
C VAL A 279 8.69 12.42 -4.80
N LEU A 280 7.46 12.34 -4.30
CA LEU A 280 6.29 11.90 -5.05
C LEU A 280 5.14 12.90 -4.90
N THR A 281 4.30 12.99 -5.93
CA THR A 281 3.02 13.68 -5.86
C THR A 281 1.93 12.77 -5.28
N TYR A 282 0.86 13.37 -4.76
CA TYR A 282 -0.32 12.59 -4.32
C TYR A 282 -0.93 11.78 -5.46
N LYS A 283 -0.91 12.31 -6.69
CA LYS A 283 -1.43 11.60 -7.86
C LYS A 283 -0.63 10.32 -8.12
N GLU A 284 0.70 10.39 -8.11
CA GLU A 284 1.56 9.23 -8.32
C GLU A 284 1.35 8.16 -7.25
N LEU A 285 1.19 8.56 -5.98
CA LEU A 285 0.88 7.65 -4.88
C LEU A 285 -0.46 6.94 -5.10
N LEU A 286 -1.52 7.70 -5.38
CA LEU A 286 -2.87 7.18 -5.60
C LEU A 286 -2.91 6.22 -6.80
N ASP A 287 -2.31 6.62 -7.92
CA ASP A 287 -2.26 5.80 -9.13
C ASP A 287 -1.48 4.50 -8.90
N SER A 288 -0.39 4.55 -8.13
CA SER A 288 0.40 3.37 -7.77
C SER A 288 -0.39 2.40 -6.89
N ALA A 289 -1.08 2.93 -5.88
CA ALA A 289 -1.94 2.14 -5.00
C ALA A 289 -3.13 1.52 -5.77
N GLU A 290 -3.75 2.26 -6.67
CA GLU A 290 -4.85 1.79 -7.51
C GLU A 290 -4.41 0.62 -8.41
N ARG A 291 -3.21 0.72 -9.02
CA ARG A 291 -2.60 -0.38 -9.76
C ARG A 291 -2.34 -1.58 -8.88
N SER A 292 -1.86 -1.38 -7.65
CA SER A 292 -1.61 -2.47 -6.69
C SER A 292 -2.88 -3.21 -6.27
N LEU A 293 -4.05 -2.57 -6.31
CA LEU A 293 -5.34 -3.20 -6.02
C LEU A 293 -5.97 -3.89 -7.25
N GLY A 294 -5.29 -3.88 -8.40
CA GLY A 294 -5.79 -4.48 -9.63
C GLY A 294 -7.01 -3.77 -10.24
N ALA A 295 -7.23 -2.49 -9.91
CA ALA A 295 -8.42 -1.75 -10.36
C ALA A 295 -8.37 -1.34 -11.85
N HIS A 296 -7.23 -1.54 -12.53
CA HIS A 296 -7.08 -1.25 -13.96
C HIS A 296 -7.59 -2.41 -14.83
N GLY A 297 -8.92 -2.57 -14.85
CA GLY A 297 -9.59 -3.53 -15.74
C GLY A 297 -11.03 -3.19 -16.14
N MET A 298 -11.59 -2.07 -15.67
CA MET A 298 -13.04 -1.78 -15.81
C MET A 298 -13.38 -0.35 -16.23
N ALA A 299 -12.41 0.46 -16.68
CA ALA A 299 -12.72 1.83 -17.13
C ALA A 299 -11.81 2.25 -18.30
N HIS A 300 -12.16 1.80 -19.51
CA HIS A 300 -12.02 2.54 -20.78
C HIS A 300 -12.61 1.67 -21.90
N GLY A 301 -13.94 1.71 -22.00
CA GLY A 301 -14.68 1.34 -23.19
C GLY A 301 -15.53 2.54 -23.56
N ILE A 302 -14.96 3.43 -24.37
CA ILE A 302 -15.69 4.40 -25.19
C ILE A 302 -15.88 3.74 -26.55
#